data_AF-A0A7S3XN40-F1
#
_entry.id   AF-A0A7S3XN40-F1
#
_cell.length_a   1.000
_cell.length_b   1.000
_cell.length_c   1.000
_cell.angle_alpha   90.00
_cell.angle_beta   90.00
_cell.angle_gamma   90.00
#
_symmetry.space_group_name_H-M   'P 1'
#
loop_
_entity.id
_entity.type
_entity.pdbx_description
1 polymer ?
#
loop_
_entity_poly.entity_id
_entity_poly.type
_entity_poly.pdbx_seq_one_letter_code
_entity_poly.pdbx_strand_id
1 'polypeptide(L)'
;MEFLRLVEDELRHLCAESKKKYPEVKEASERATVALRGLRERYARALRASGGEAAPPLSMFRSQVVLAPFLLACNHAGAGPRLAGRALGAVRLLVGRDALDPADRGNVLRVLAIQVRSGDSTTELKVLQTT
;
A
#
# COMPACT_ATOMS: atom_id res chain seq x y z
N MET A 1 7.50 13.04 -7.86
CA MET A 1 6.52 12.49 -6.90
C MET A 1 7.10 11.26 -6.21
N GLU A 2 7.76 11.47 -5.08
CA GLU A 2 8.43 10.40 -4.31
C GLU A 2 7.47 9.31 -3.82
N PHE A 3 6.28 9.69 -3.36
CA PHE A 3 5.24 8.76 -2.88
C PHE A 3 4.88 7.65 -3.88
N LEU A 4 4.57 8.00 -5.14
CA LEU A 4 4.18 7.01 -6.15
C LEU A 4 5.34 6.05 -6.48
N ARG A 5 6.57 6.56 -6.46
CA ARG A 5 7.76 5.73 -6.67
C ARG A 5 7.90 4.71 -5.55
N LEU A 6 7.69 5.13 -4.30
CA LEU A 6 7.72 4.24 -3.13
C LEU A 6 6.62 3.18 -3.23
N VAL A 7 5.38 3.53 -3.56
CA VAL A 7 4.29 2.56 -3.74
C VAL A 7 4.60 1.57 -4.86
N GLU A 8 5.12 2.06 -5.99
CA GLU A 8 5.49 1.20 -7.12
C GLU A 8 6.64 0.24 -6.77
N ASP A 9 7.66 0.72 -6.07
CA ASP A 9 8.77 -0.11 -5.61
C ASP A 9 8.30 -1.17 -4.62
N GLU A 10 7.37 -0.84 -3.71
CA GLU A 10 6.78 -1.81 -2.78
C GLU A 10 5.92 -2.87 -3.51
N LEU A 11 5.12 -2.47 -4.50
CA LEU A 11 4.35 -3.43 -5.33
C LEU A 11 5.26 -4.38 -6.11
N ARG A 12 6.38 -3.88 -6.66
CA ARG A 12 7.36 -4.72 -7.37
C ARG A 12 8.02 -5.73 -6.45
N HIS A 13 8.41 -5.31 -5.25
CA HIS A 13 8.97 -6.21 -4.25
C HIS A 13 7.96 -7.27 -3.82
N LEU A 14 6.71 -6.87 -3.55
CA LEU A 14 5.66 -7.79 -3.18
C LEU A 14 5.39 -8.83 -4.28
N CYS A 15 5.39 -8.41 -5.55
CA CYS A 15 5.27 -9.28 -6.71
C CYS A 15 6.45 -10.29 -6.80
N ALA A 16 7.68 -9.83 -6.61
CA ALA A 16 8.88 -10.67 -6.67
C ALA A 16 8.92 -11.71 -5.54
N GLU A 17 8.58 -11.32 -4.32
CA GLU A 17 8.57 -12.22 -3.16
C GLU A 17 7.41 -13.21 -3.19
N SER A 18 6.26 -12.83 -3.75
CA SER A 18 5.06 -13.69 -3.79
C SER A 18 5.02 -14.65 -4.99
N LYS A 19 5.80 -14.41 -6.05
CA LYS A 19 5.77 -15.16 -7.32
C LYS A 19 5.76 -16.70 -7.20
N LYS A 20 6.48 -17.27 -6.23
CA LYS A 20 6.59 -18.73 -6.05
C LYS A 20 5.67 -19.30 -4.96
N LYS A 21 5.25 -18.47 -3.99
CA LYS A 21 4.58 -18.93 -2.76
C LYS A 21 3.11 -18.53 -2.70
N TYR A 22 2.75 -17.38 -3.28
CA TYR A 22 1.42 -16.77 -3.18
C TYR A 22 1.04 -16.16 -4.54
N PRO A 23 0.66 -16.97 -5.54
CA PRO A 23 0.34 -16.48 -6.89
C PRO A 23 -0.77 -15.42 -6.89
N GLU A 24 -1.74 -15.50 -5.97
CA GLU A 24 -2.82 -14.52 -5.81
C GLU A 24 -2.31 -13.13 -5.40
N VAL A 25 -1.28 -13.06 -4.55
CA VAL A 25 -0.63 -11.79 -4.16
C VAL A 25 0.15 -11.21 -5.34
N LYS A 26 0.80 -12.08 -6.12
CA LYS A 26 1.53 -11.69 -7.34
C LYS A 26 0.58 -11.07 -8.36
N GLU A 27 -0.53 -11.74 -8.67
CA GLU A 27 -1.52 -11.23 -9.62
C GLU A 27 -2.17 -9.92 -9.14
N ALA A 28 -2.50 -9.84 -7.85
CA ALA A 28 -3.01 -8.60 -7.27
C ALA A 28 -1.98 -7.45 -7.38
N SER A 29 -0.69 -7.75 -7.21
CA SER A 29 0.40 -6.77 -7.33
C SER A 29 0.59 -6.28 -8.77
N GLU A 30 0.47 -7.17 -9.76
CA GLU A 30 0.51 -6.80 -11.18
C GLU A 30 -0.69 -5.93 -11.56
N ARG A 31 -1.91 -6.31 -11.15
CA ARG A 31 -3.11 -5.49 -11.34
C ARG A 31 -2.97 -4.11 -10.69
N ALA A 32 -2.45 -4.06 -9.46
CA ALA A 32 -2.17 -2.81 -8.75
C ALA A 32 -1.15 -1.94 -9.48
N THR A 33 -0.10 -2.53 -10.05
CA THR A 33 0.92 -1.80 -10.83
C THR A 33 0.32 -1.15 -12.07
N VAL A 34 -0.54 -1.88 -12.79
CA VAL A 34 -1.27 -1.32 -13.96
C VAL A 34 -2.23 -0.21 -13.52
N ALA A 35 -2.98 -0.42 -12.43
CA ALA A 35 -3.87 0.60 -11.88
C ALA A 35 -3.10 1.88 -11.47
N LEU A 36 -1.96 1.73 -10.80
CA LEU A 36 -1.11 2.83 -10.37
C LEU A 36 -0.60 3.67 -11.56
N ARG A 37 -0.24 3.02 -12.68
CA ARG A 37 0.11 3.73 -13.93
C ARG A 37 -1.06 4.58 -14.44
N GLY A 38 -2.26 4.01 -14.49
CA GLY A 38 -3.47 4.73 -14.89
C GLY A 38 -3.80 5.90 -13.94
N LEU A 39 -3.56 5.76 -12.64
CA LEU A 39 -3.74 6.86 -11.68
C LEU A 39 -2.70 7.96 -11.89
N ARG A 40 -1.44 7.60 -12.16
CA ARG A 40 -0.37 8.56 -12.49
C ARG A 40 -0.68 9.36 -13.74
N GLU A 41 -1.23 8.71 -14.77
CA GLU A 41 -1.67 9.38 -15.99
C GLU A 41 -2.84 10.34 -15.74
N ARG A 42 -3.82 9.93 -14.93
CA ARG A 42 -4.92 10.81 -14.50
C ARG A 42 -4.41 12.04 -13.75
N TYR A 43 -3.48 11.84 -12.81
CA TYR A 43 -2.84 12.94 -12.09
C TYR A 43 -2.07 13.88 -13.02
N ALA A 44 -1.27 13.33 -13.95
CA ALA A 44 -0.54 14.13 -14.92
C ALA A 44 -1.47 14.93 -15.84
N ARG A 45 -2.62 14.33 -16.23
CA ARG A 45 -3.66 15.03 -17.00
C ARG A 45 -4.30 16.16 -16.20
N ALA A 46 -4.63 15.91 -14.93
CA ALA A 46 -5.20 16.93 -14.05
C ALA A 46 -4.21 18.09 -13.80
N LEU A 47 -2.92 17.79 -13.61
CA LEU A 47 -1.87 18.80 -13.46
C LEU A 47 -1.69 19.67 -14.71
N ARG A 48 -1.77 19.07 -15.90
CA ARG A 48 -1.74 19.83 -17.16
C ARG A 48 -2.99 20.70 -17.32
N ALA A 49 -4.16 20.18 -16.93
CA ALA A 49 -5.42 20.91 -17.00
C ALA A 49 -5.46 22.10 -16.02
N SER A 50 -4.77 22.03 -14.88
CA SER A 50 -4.62 23.15 -13.94
C SER A 50 -3.53 24.16 -14.32
N GLY A 51 -2.93 24.03 -15.51
CA GLY A 51 -1.84 24.91 -15.95
C GLY A 51 -0.56 24.80 -15.11
N GLY A 52 -0.45 23.79 -14.24
CA GLY A 52 0.66 23.63 -13.30
C GLY A 52 0.58 24.55 -12.06
N GLU A 53 -0.48 25.35 -11.91
CA GLU A 53 -0.61 26.30 -10.79
C GLU A 53 -0.97 25.61 -9.47
N ALA A 54 -1.74 24.52 -9.53
CA ALA A 54 -2.13 23.74 -8.36
C ALA A 54 -1.86 22.25 -8.60
N ALA A 55 -1.13 21.64 -7.67
CA ALA A 55 -0.96 20.20 -7.64
C ALA A 55 -2.31 19.52 -7.32
N PRO A 56 -2.78 18.58 -8.15
CA PRO A 56 -3.99 17.83 -7.86
C PRO A 56 -3.91 17.12 -6.50
N PRO A 57 -5.02 16.95 -5.79
CA PRO A 57 -5.01 16.32 -4.47
C PRO A 57 -4.59 14.85 -4.57
N LEU A 58 -3.82 14.38 -3.59
CA LEU A 58 -3.37 12.98 -3.50
C LEU A 58 -4.54 12.01 -3.27
N SER A 59 -5.72 12.50 -2.90
CA SER A 59 -6.96 11.70 -2.84
C SER A 59 -7.33 11.07 -4.18
N MET A 60 -6.82 11.59 -5.31
CA MET A 60 -6.94 10.94 -6.62
C MET A 60 -6.28 9.56 -6.68
N PHE A 61 -5.40 9.23 -5.73
CA PHE A 61 -4.73 7.92 -5.64
C PHE A 61 -5.47 6.92 -4.75
N ARG A 62 -6.66 7.26 -4.22
CA ARG A 62 -7.52 6.31 -3.49
C ARG A 62 -7.95 5.19 -4.43
N SER A 63 -7.45 3.98 -4.16
CA SER A 63 -7.76 2.81 -4.99
C SER A 63 -7.69 1.52 -4.19
N GLN A 64 -8.83 0.84 -4.10
CA GLN A 64 -8.92 -0.48 -3.47
C GLN A 64 -8.01 -1.51 -4.16
N VAL A 65 -7.82 -1.36 -5.48
CA VAL A 65 -6.96 -2.25 -6.29
C VAL A 65 -5.50 -2.13 -5.88
N VAL A 66 -5.04 -0.94 -5.50
CA VAL A 66 -3.65 -0.71 -5.04
C VAL A 66 -3.46 -1.24 -3.61
N LEU A 67 -4.50 -1.19 -2.79
CA LEU A 67 -4.48 -1.66 -1.41
C LEU A 67 -4.58 -3.19 -1.27
N ALA A 68 -5.39 -3.83 -2.12
CA ALA A 68 -5.67 -5.26 -2.11
C ALA A 68 -4.43 -6.18 -1.98
N PRO A 69 -3.35 -6.02 -2.78
CA PRO A 69 -2.19 -6.91 -2.67
C PRO A 69 -1.51 -6.84 -1.29
N PHE A 70 -1.44 -5.65 -0.68
CA PHE A 70 -0.83 -5.49 0.64
C PHE A 70 -1.69 -6.14 1.74
N LEU A 71 -3.01 -5.98 1.67
CA LEU A 71 -3.92 -6.63 2.63
C LEU A 71 -3.89 -8.16 2.48
N LEU A 72 -3.83 -8.67 1.26
CA LEU A 72 -3.67 -10.11 0.99
C LEU A 72 -2.37 -10.64 1.59
N ALA A 73 -1.26 -9.91 1.41
CA ALA A 73 0.03 -10.30 1.98
C ALA A 73 0.04 -10.27 3.52
N CYS A 74 -0.66 -9.32 4.16
CA CYS A 74 -0.79 -9.27 5.61
C CYS A 74 -1.75 -10.33 6.17
N ASN A 75 -2.74 -10.79 5.41
CA ASN A 75 -3.73 -11.76 5.88
C ASN A 75 -3.34 -13.21 5.59
N HIS A 76 -2.26 -13.45 4.86
CA HIS A 76 -1.84 -14.78 4.49
C HIS A 76 -1.18 -15.50 5.68
N ALA A 77 -1.78 -16.60 6.14
CA ALA A 77 -1.32 -17.36 7.30
C ALA A 77 0.11 -17.92 7.16
N GLY A 78 0.60 -18.05 5.93
CA GLY A 78 1.96 -18.51 5.64
C GLY A 78 2.96 -17.39 5.34
N ALA A 79 2.56 -16.12 5.29
CA ALA A 79 3.45 -15.02 4.95
C ALA A 79 4.54 -14.87 6.02
N GLY A 80 5.80 -14.97 5.62
CA GLY A 80 6.91 -14.75 6.54
C GLY A 80 6.87 -13.33 7.14
N PRO A 81 7.39 -13.14 8.37
CA PRO A 81 7.29 -11.87 9.10
C PRO A 81 7.89 -10.68 8.34
N ARG A 82 8.88 -10.93 7.46
CA ARG A 82 9.47 -9.91 6.57
C ARG A 82 8.48 -9.41 5.52
N LEU A 83 7.71 -10.30 4.89
CA LEU A 83 6.72 -9.95 3.87
C LEU A 83 5.54 -9.19 4.50
N ALA A 84 5.05 -9.68 5.64
CA ALA A 84 3.98 -9.04 6.39
C ALA A 84 4.38 -7.64 6.90
N GLY A 85 5.58 -7.51 7.48
CA GLY A 85 6.10 -6.22 7.95
C GLY A 85 6.31 -5.20 6.83
N ARG A 86 6.71 -5.66 5.64
CA ARG A 86 6.86 -4.81 4.46
C ARG A 86 5.52 -4.34 3.90
N ALA A 87 4.57 -5.27 3.72
CA ALA A 87 3.21 -4.93 3.32
C ALA A 87 2.54 -3.96 4.31
N LEU A 88 2.78 -4.14 5.61
CA LEU A 88 2.33 -3.23 6.66
C LEU A 88 2.93 -1.82 6.52
N GLY A 89 4.22 -1.71 6.19
CA GLY A 89 4.87 -0.44 5.89
C GLY A 89 4.23 0.28 4.72
N ALA A 90 3.92 -0.43 3.64
CA ALA A 90 3.22 0.12 2.48
C ALA A 90 1.79 0.58 2.82
N VAL A 91 1.05 -0.20 3.62
CA VAL A 91 -0.29 0.20 4.11
C VAL A 91 -0.21 1.49 4.93
N ARG A 92 0.75 1.60 5.86
CA ARG A 92 0.95 2.83 6.66
C ARG A 92 1.27 4.04 5.78
N LEU A 93 2.07 3.84 4.73
CA LEU A 93 2.39 4.90 3.76
C LEU A 93 1.14 5.37 2.98
N LEU A 94 0.24 4.45 2.61
CA LEU A 94 -1.06 4.80 1.99
C LEU A 94 -1.97 5.55 2.97
N VAL A 95 -2.02 5.12 4.25
CA VAL A 95 -2.81 5.78 5.31
C VAL A 95 -2.31 7.21 5.54
N GLY A 96 -1.00 7.39 5.71
CA GLY A 96 -0.40 8.69 6.01
C GLY A 96 -0.53 9.74 4.89
N ARG A 97 -0.93 9.34 3.68
CA ARG A 97 -1.13 10.23 2.52
C ARG A 97 -2.59 10.31 2.05
N ASP A 98 -3.52 9.80 2.85
CA ASP A 98 -4.97 9.80 2.57
C ASP A 98 -5.35 9.12 1.24
N ALA A 99 -4.55 8.12 0.85
CA ALA A 99 -4.73 7.32 -0.36
C ALA A 99 -5.60 6.07 -0.11
N LEU A 100 -6.40 6.06 0.97
CA LEU A 100 -7.36 5.01 1.26
C LEU A 100 -8.79 5.44 0.97
N ASP A 101 -9.54 4.52 0.38
CA ASP A 101 -10.98 4.64 0.29
C ASP A 101 -11.59 4.55 1.70
N PRO A 102 -12.56 5.42 2.05
CA PRO A 102 -13.29 5.34 3.32
C PRO A 102 -13.86 3.95 3.62
N ALA A 103 -14.30 3.21 2.60
CA ALA A 103 -14.85 1.87 2.76
C ALA A 103 -13.82 0.84 3.28
N ASP A 104 -12.53 1.04 2.97
CA ASP A 104 -11.46 0.10 3.32
C ASP A 104 -10.86 0.33 4.71
N ARG A 105 -11.21 1.45 5.37
CA ARG A 105 -10.63 1.84 6.66
C ARG A 105 -10.85 0.77 7.74
N GLY A 106 -12.04 0.19 7.81
CA GLY A 106 -12.35 -0.87 8.76
C GLY A 106 -11.52 -2.14 8.53
N ASN A 107 -11.33 -2.52 7.27
CA ASN A 107 -10.53 -3.70 6.92
C ASN A 107 -9.04 -3.49 7.23
N VAL A 108 -8.52 -2.29 6.95
CA VAL A 108 -7.14 -1.92 7.29
C VAL A 108 -6.93 -1.93 8.79
N LEU A 109 -7.82 -1.31 9.58
CA LEU A 109 -7.72 -1.32 11.04
C LEU A 109 -7.75 -2.74 11.60
N ARG A 110 -8.57 -3.64 11.03
CA ARG A 110 -8.59 -5.05 11.40
C ARG A 110 -7.25 -5.73 11.13
N VAL A 111 -6.67 -5.53 9.94
CA VAL A 111 -5.36 -6.09 9.59
C VAL A 111 -4.25 -5.54 10.48
N LEU A 112 -4.25 -4.23 10.77
CA LEU A 112 -3.31 -3.62 11.71
C LEU A 112 -3.43 -4.25 13.10
N ALA A 113 -4.66 -4.44 13.60
CA ALA A 113 -4.90 -5.04 14.91
C ALA A 113 -4.45 -6.51 14.98
N ILE A 114 -4.61 -7.28 13.90
CA ILE A 114 -4.10 -8.66 13.82
C ILE A 114 -2.58 -8.66 13.88
N GLN A 115 -1.92 -7.80 13.10
CA GLN A 115 -0.45 -7.75 13.04
C GLN A 115 0.19 -7.26 14.34
N VAL A 116 -0.48 -6.37 15.10
CA VAL A 116 -0.04 -5.98 16.46
C VAL A 116 -0.14 -7.15 17.44
N ARG A 117 -1.22 -7.96 17.37
CA ARG A 117 -1.39 -9.14 18.23
C ARG A 117 -0.45 -10.29 17.86
N SER A 118 -0.09 -10.40 16.59
CA SER A 118 0.91 -11.34 16.07
C SER A 118 2.35 -10.88 16.30
N GLY A 119 2.55 -9.77 17.04
CA GLY A 119 3.84 -9.17 17.31
C GLY A 119 4.78 -10.10 18.10
N ASP A 120 5.66 -10.77 17.36
CA ASP A 120 7.05 -10.97 17.77
C ASP A 120 7.64 -9.62 18.21
N SER A 121 8.32 -9.66 19.35
CA SER A 121 8.70 -8.58 20.29
C SER A 121 9.62 -7.46 19.75
N THR A 122 9.67 -7.22 18.45
CA THR A 122 10.56 -6.22 17.81
C THR A 122 9.83 -5.04 17.17
N THR A 123 8.49 -5.06 17.10
CA THR A 123 7.71 -3.96 16.50
C THR A 123 7.10 -2.98 17.50
N GLU A 124 7.20 -3.25 18.80
CA GLU A 124 6.69 -2.33 19.85
C GLU A 124 7.55 -1.06 20.03
N LEU A 125 8.80 -1.05 19.58
CA LEU A 125 9.72 0.07 19.87
C LEU A 125 9.66 1.25 18.89
N LYS A 126 8.89 1.20 17.80
CA LYS A 126 8.77 2.32 16.84
C LYS A 126 7.44 3.07 16.87
N VAL A 127 6.48 2.64 17.69
CA VAL A 127 5.18 3.33 17.82
C VAL A 127 5.22 4.39 18.93
N LEU A 128 6.22 4.34 19.83
CA LEU A 128 6.34 5.26 20.97
C LEU A 128 7.29 6.47 20.74
N GLN A 129 7.97 6.57 19.60
CA GLN A 129 9.00 7.62 19.37
C GLN A 129 8.55 8.79 18.48
N THR A 130 7.25 9.02 18.31
CA THR A 130 6.78 10.24 17.65
C THR A 130 5.91 11.07 18.58
N THR A 131 6.48 11.46 19.72
CA THR A 131 6.09 12.69 20.46
C THR A 131 7.06 13.80 20.10
#